data_AF-A0A932YCN4-F1
#
_entry.id   AF-A0A932YCN4-F1
#
_cell.length_a   1.000
_cell.length_b   1.000
_cell.length_c   1.000
_cell.angle_alpha   90.00
_cell.angle_beta   90.00
_cell.angle_gamma   90.00
#
_symmetry.space_group_name_H-M   'P 1'
#
loop_
_entity.id
_entity.type
_entity.pdbx_description
1 polymer ?
#
loop_
_entity_poly.entity_id
_entity_poly.type
_entity_poly.pdbx_seq_one_letter_code
_entity_poly.pdbx_strand_id
1 'polypeptide(L)' 'MTLHTEILTNSIGQPKAVLLPLKEYTKLLEMLEDLEDALAIKKAKASAKTFVAHEELIKRLKKKRLI' A
#
# COMPACT_ATOMS: atom_id res chain seq x y z
N MET A 1 13.06 -7.37 6.30
CA MET A 1 12.82 -8.55 5.45
C MET A 1 14.09 -8.81 4.67
N THR A 2 14.44 -10.08 4.48
CA THR A 2 15.56 -10.50 3.62
C THR A 2 14.99 -11.13 2.36
N LEU A 3 15.53 -10.79 1.20
CA LEU A 3 15.12 -11.36 -0.09
C LEU A 3 16.13 -12.42 -0.54
N HIS A 4 15.63 -13.58 -0.94
CA HIS A 4 16.42 -14.65 -1.52
C HIS A 4 16.09 -14.74 -3.00
N THR A 5 16.78 -13.92 -3.80
CA THR A 5 16.48 -13.74 -5.22
C THR A 5 17.39 -14.59 -6.09
N GLU A 6 16.81 -15.22 -7.11
CA GLU A 6 17.54 -15.76 -8.26
C GLU A 6 17.18 -14.96 -9.52
N ILE A 7 18.11 -14.82 -10.46
CA ILE A 7 17.90 -14.04 -11.69
C ILE A 7 17.93 -14.98 -12.89
N LEU A 8 16.86 -14.99 -13.70
CA LEU A 8 16.89 -15.60 -15.02
C LEU A 8 17.43 -14.59 -16.02
N THR A 9 18.46 -15.00 -16.76
CA THR A 9 19.06 -14.19 -17.82
C THR A 9 18.65 -14.70 -19.20
N ASN A 10 18.73 -13.82 -20.21
CA ASN A 10 18.62 -14.21 -21.61
C ASN A 10 19.95 -14.82 -22.12
N SER A 11 20.00 -15.23 -23.39
CA SER A 11 21.18 -15.88 -24.00
C SER A 11 22.44 -15.00 -24.06
N ILE A 12 22.32 -13.69 -23.87
CA ILE A 12 23.43 -12.75 -23.81
C ILE A 12 23.74 -12.28 -22.38
N GLY A 13 23.17 -12.97 -21.37
CA GLY A 13 23.46 -12.71 -19.95
C GLY A 13 22.69 -11.53 -19.34
N GLN A 14 21.75 -10.91 -20.06
CA GLN A 14 20.97 -9.80 -19.51
C GLN A 14 19.81 -10.32 -18.63
N PRO A 15 19.56 -9.71 -17.46
CA PRO A 15 18.43 -10.07 -16.60
C PRO A 15 17.08 -9.97 -17.32
N LYS A 16 16.25 -11.01 -17.21
CA LYS A 16 14.91 -11.09 -17.79
C LYS A 16 13.82 -11.21 -16.74
N ALA A 17 14.07 -11.97 -15.67
CA ALA A 17 13.12 -12.17 -14.59
C ALA A 17 13.85 -12.42 -13.26
N VAL A 18 13.15 -12.19 -12.16
CA VAL A 18 13.60 -12.53 -10.81
C VAL A 18 12.68 -13.62 -10.27
N LEU A 19 13.27 -14.69 -9.75
CA LEU A 19 12.55 -15.69 -8.98
C LEU A 19 12.64 -15.31 -7.50
N LEU A 20 11.49 -15.39 -6.85
CA LEU A 20 11.33 -15.16 -5.43
C LEU A 20 10.55 -16.31 -4.81
N PRO A 21 10.88 -16.71 -3.58
CA PRO A 21 9.96 -17.46 -2.75
C PRO A 21 8.61 -16.75 -2.68
N LEU A 22 7.51 -17.49 -2.84
CA LEU A 22 6.16 -16.90 -2.86
C LEU A 22 5.88 -16.02 -1.63
N LYS A 23 6.34 -16.45 -0.45
CA LYS A 23 6.19 -15.70 0.79
C LYS A 23 6.84 -14.30 0.73
N GLU A 24 7.99 -14.19 0.08
CA GLU A 24 8.71 -12.93 -0.06
C GLU A 24 8.04 -12.03 -1.10
N TYR A 25 7.58 -12.61 -2.20
CA TYR A 25 6.78 -11.89 -3.19
C TYR A 25 5.49 -11.32 -2.58
N THR A 26 4.72 -12.15 -1.86
CA THR A 26 3.50 -11.70 -1.17
C THR A 26 3.82 -10.59 -0.17
N LYS A 27 4.92 -10.70 0.59
CA LYS A 27 5.30 -9.66 1.56
C LYS A 27 5.68 -8.34 0.87
N LEU A 28 6.31 -8.39 -0.31
CA LEU A 28 6.58 -7.20 -1.12
C LEU A 28 5.28 -6.53 -1.58
N LEU A 29 4.27 -7.31 -1.98
CA LEU A 29 2.97 -6.77 -2.37
C LEU A 29 2.26 -6.09 -1.19
N GLU A 30 2.20 -6.74 -0.03
CA GLU A 30 1.62 -6.14 1.18
C GLU A 30 2.29 -4.80 1.54
N MET A 31 3.63 -4.76 1.47
CA MET A 31 4.36 -3.51 1.74
C MET A 31 4.09 -2.42 0.70
N LEU A 32 3.83 -2.80 -0.56
CA LEU A 32 3.47 -1.85 -1.60
C LEU A 32 2.07 -1.27 -1.34
N GLU A 33 1.09 -2.11 -0.99
CA GLU A 33 -0.27 -1.69 -0.62
C GLU A 33 -0.24 -0.70 0.56
N ASP A 34 0.53 -1.01 1.61
CA ASP A 34 0.69 -0.12 2.77
C ASP A 34 1.23 1.27 2.37
N LEU A 35 2.17 1.31 1.41
CA LEU A 35 2.74 2.55 0.89
C LEU A 35 1.75 3.33 0.02
N GLU A 36 0.95 2.64 -0.79
CA GLU A 36 -0.11 3.25 -1.60
C GLU A 36 -1.19 3.89 -0.72
N ASP A 37 -1.63 3.20 0.32
CA ASP A 37 -2.59 3.71 1.31
C ASP A 37 -2.03 4.93 2.05
N ALA A 38 -0.78 4.86 2.50
CA ALA A 38 -0.12 5.99 3.16
C ALA A 38 -0.03 7.22 2.21
N LEU A 39 0.28 6.99 0.94
CA LEU A 39 0.33 8.04 -0.07
C LEU A 39 -1.07 8.61 -0.36
N ALA A 40 -2.10 7.77 -0.44
CA ALA A 40 -3.48 8.19 -0.64
C ALA A 40 -3.95 9.09 0.51
N ILE A 41 -3.70 8.71 1.76
CA ILE A 41 -4.00 9.53 2.94
C ILE A 41 -3.25 10.85 2.89
N LYS A 42 -1.96 10.84 2.55
CA LYS A 42 -1.15 12.07 2.44
C LYS A 42 -1.72 13.02 1.37
N LYS A 43 -2.06 12.49 0.20
CA LYS A 43 -2.70 13.26 -0.89
C LYS A 43 -4.05 13.83 -0.46
N ALA A 44 -4.91 13.00 0.14
CA ALA A 44 -6.21 13.42 0.62
C ALA A 44 -6.11 14.56 1.65
N LYS A 45 -5.16 14.46 2.60
CA LYS A 45 -4.90 15.53 3.57
C LYS A 45 -4.40 16.82 2.91
N ALA A 46 -3.53 16.72 1.90
CA ALA A 46 -3.01 17.88 1.19
C ALA A 46 -4.06 18.57 0.30
N SER A 47 -4.97 17.82 -0.32
CA SER A 47 -6.02 18.35 -1.19
C SER A 47 -7.32 18.70 -0.48
N ALA A 48 -7.48 18.30 0.78
CA ALA A 48 -8.70 18.52 1.54
C ALA A 48 -8.88 20.02 1.85
N LYS A 49 -9.97 20.61 1.33
CA LYS A 49 -10.43 21.93 1.79
C LYS A 49 -10.97 21.89 3.22
N THR A 50 -11.48 20.72 3.65
CA THR A 50 -11.96 20.47 5.01
C THR A 50 -11.63 19.02 5.39
N PHE A 51 -11.26 18.81 6.65
CA PHE A 51 -10.98 17.49 7.21
C PHE A 51 -11.74 17.33 8.53
N VAL A 52 -12.32 16.15 8.75
CA VAL A 52 -13.00 15.80 10.00
C VAL A 52 -12.39 14.49 10.49
N ALA A 53 -11.90 14.48 11.73
CA ALA A 53 -11.36 13.27 12.34
C ALA A 53 -12.45 12.20 12.45
N HIS A 54 -12.06 10.93 12.37
CA HIS A 54 -12.99 9.80 12.36
C HIS A 54 -13.96 9.82 13.55
N GLU A 55 -13.46 10.06 14.77
CA GLU A 55 -14.30 10.12 15.98
C GLU A 55 -15.37 11.21 15.91
N GLU A 56 -15.03 12.37 15.37
CA GLU A 56 -15.94 13.50 15.19
C GLU A 56 -16.99 13.19 14.10
N LEU A 57 -16.59 12.50 13.03
CA LEU A 57 -17.52 12.01 12.01
C LEU A 57 -18.53 11.02 12.61
N ILE A 58 -18.06 10.04 13.40
CA ILE A 58 -18.93 9.05 14.05
C ILE A 58 -19.93 9.73 15.00
N LYS A 59 -19.49 10.69 15.81
CA LYS A 59 -20.38 11.49 16.68
C LYS A 59 -21.48 12.19 15.87
N ARG A 60 -21.13 12.80 14.73
CA ARG A 60 -22.08 13.50 13.85
C ARG A 60 -23.09 12.55 13.21
N LEU A 61 -22.64 11.38 12.75
CA LEU A 61 -23.52 10.39 12.11
C LEU A 61 -24.52 9.80 13.11
N LYS A 62 -24.07 9.47 14.34
CA LYS A 62 -24.96 9.03 15.43
C LYS A 62 -26.00 10.10 15.78
N LYS A 63 -25.57 11.36 15.89
CA LYS A 63 -26.49 12.49 16.15
C LYS A 63 -27.55 12.63 15.04
N LYS A 64 -27.19 12.31 13.79
CA LYS A 64 -28.10 12.32 12.64
C LYS A 64 -28.89 11.01 12.45
N ARG A 65 -28.68 9.99 13.29
CA ARG A 65 -29.29 8.65 13.20
C ARG A 65 -29.08 7.95 11.85
N LEU A 66 -27.92 8.20 11.22
CA LEU A 66 -27.52 7.52 9.98
C LEU A 66 -26.76 6.21 10.24
N ILE A 67 -26.27 6.06 11.48
CA ILE A 67 -25.70 4.86 12.09
C ILE A 67 -26.04 4.87 13.59
#